data_AF-A0A2N7TUF9-F1
#
_entry.id   AF-A0A2N7TUF9-F1
#
_cell.length_a   1.000
_cell.length_b   1.000
_cell.length_c   1.000
_cell.angle_alpha   90.00
_cell.angle_beta   90.00
_cell.angle_gamma   90.00
#
_symmetry.space_group_name_H-M   'P 1'
#
loop_
_entity.id
_entity.type
_entity.pdbx_description
1 polymer ?
#
loop_
_entity_poly.entity_id
_entity_poly.type
_entity_poly.pdbx_seq_one_letter_code
_entity_poly.pdbx_strand_id
1 'polypeptide(L)'
;MSYDKQKEVYKNHIEPNITRYTRIEFNKQELMPIIELTKQIVEEKEKEFNYQIDGISTHKRYMTGLIGELAVERLLGINFIDYTQEANQTHSKYFNTPDLENAGINLGVKTVEYGKVPLIPFYNNYSQIICIRDTPKSVLVCGIATNEILNTYQDEELVLSKKLRELNDIKRSNNNIRNIKTGFYGFHKLIDINTIKTKVA
;
A
#
# COMPACT_ATOMS: atom_id res chain seq x y z
N MET A 1 -9.78 -21.19 -4.43
CA MET A 1 -10.65 -20.10 -4.96
C MET A 1 -9.96 -18.74 -5.00
N SER A 2 -9.48 -18.14 -3.90
CA SER A 2 -8.98 -16.75 -3.95
C SER A 2 -7.69 -16.53 -4.76
N TYR A 3 -6.80 -17.53 -4.84
CA TYR A 3 -5.51 -17.37 -5.53
C TYR A 3 -5.65 -17.37 -7.05
N ASP A 4 -6.47 -18.26 -7.61
CA ASP A 4 -6.73 -18.31 -9.05
C ASP A 4 -7.48 -17.06 -9.52
N LYS A 5 -8.45 -16.59 -8.72
CA LYS A 5 -9.14 -15.32 -8.98
C LYS A 5 -8.19 -14.13 -8.97
N GLN A 6 -7.25 -14.06 -8.02
CA GLN A 6 -6.24 -12.99 -8.02
C GLN A 6 -5.35 -13.03 -9.26
N LYS A 7 -4.90 -14.22 -9.69
CA LYS A 7 -4.09 -14.36 -10.91
C LYS A 7 -4.85 -13.88 -12.15
N GLU A 8 -6.11 -14.29 -12.27
CA GLU A 8 -6.99 -13.85 -13.36
C GLU A 8 -7.15 -12.33 -13.33
N VAL A 9 -7.45 -11.76 -12.16
CA VAL A 9 -7.58 -10.32 -12.01
C VAL A 9 -6.29 -9.59 -12.35
N TYR A 10 -5.14 -10.12 -11.91
CA TYR A 10 -3.84 -9.54 -12.20
C TYR A 10 -3.59 -9.48 -13.71
N LYS A 11 -3.80 -10.61 -14.40
CA LYS A 11 -3.62 -10.75 -15.85
C LYS A 11 -4.60 -9.89 -16.65
N ASN A 12 -5.84 -9.75 -16.19
CA ASN A 12 -6.90 -9.08 -16.95
C ASN A 12 -7.00 -7.58 -16.66
N HIS A 13 -6.60 -7.13 -15.47
CA HIS A 13 -6.76 -5.74 -15.05
C HIS A 13 -5.45 -5.01 -14.79
N ILE A 14 -4.38 -5.69 -14.39
CA ILE A 14 -3.12 -5.07 -13.97
C ILE A 14 -2.07 -5.10 -15.08
N GLU A 15 -1.74 -6.28 -15.59
CA GLU A 15 -0.73 -6.46 -16.65
C GLU A 15 -1.03 -5.64 -17.93
N PRO A 16 -2.28 -5.54 -18.42
CA PRO A 16 -2.56 -4.81 -19.66
C PRO A 16 -2.28 -3.30 -19.56
N ASN A 17 -2.19 -2.78 -18.34
CA ASN A 17 -1.93 -1.36 -18.08
C ASN A 17 -0.45 -1.07 -17.77
N ILE A 18 0.45 -2.06 -17.81
CA ILE A 18 1.84 -1.91 -17.33
C ILE A 18 2.63 -0.82 -18.05
N THR A 19 2.32 -0.58 -19.33
CA THR A 19 2.95 0.46 -20.17
C THR A 19 2.60 1.88 -19.73
N ARG A 20 1.52 2.05 -18.94
CA ARG A 20 1.10 3.34 -18.37
C ARG A 20 1.82 3.65 -17.05
N TYR A 21 2.49 2.68 -16.46
CA TYR A 21 3.10 2.84 -15.14
C TYR A 21 4.50 3.43 -15.24
N THR A 22 4.87 4.24 -14.25
CA THR A 22 6.21 4.80 -14.17
C THR A 22 7.09 3.90 -13.30
N ARG A 23 8.16 3.34 -13.89
CA ARG A 23 9.13 2.52 -13.17
C ARG A 23 10.17 3.41 -12.48
N ILE A 24 10.33 3.22 -11.17
CA ILE A 24 11.38 3.83 -10.36
C ILE A 24 12.34 2.71 -9.94
N GLU A 25 13.62 2.89 -10.27
CA GLU A 25 14.68 1.96 -9.90
C GLU A 25 15.56 2.56 -8.80
N PHE A 26 16.01 1.72 -7.88
CA PHE A 26 16.85 2.11 -6.77
C PHE A 26 18.17 1.36 -6.79
N ASN A 27 19.25 2.08 -6.52
CA ASN A 27 20.52 1.47 -6.18
C ASN A 27 20.53 1.05 -4.69
N LYS A 28 21.57 0.32 -4.28
CA LYS A 28 21.69 -0.17 -2.90
C LYS A 28 21.74 0.97 -1.87
N GLN A 29 22.45 2.05 -2.20
CA GLN A 29 22.64 3.19 -1.29
C GLN A 29 21.33 3.91 -1.01
N GLU A 30 20.49 4.08 -2.04
CA GLU A 30 19.17 4.70 -1.92
C GLU A 30 18.21 3.89 -1.04
N LEU A 31 18.38 2.56 -0.99
CA LEU A 31 17.54 1.67 -0.17
C LEU A 31 18.03 1.54 1.28
N MET A 32 19.27 1.92 1.59
CA MET A 32 19.84 1.75 2.94
C MET A 32 18.99 2.42 4.03
N PRO A 33 18.50 3.67 3.88
CA PRO A 33 17.65 4.30 4.90
C PRO A 33 16.36 3.52 5.16
N ILE A 34 15.73 2.99 4.10
CA ILE A 34 14.48 2.22 4.21
C ILE A 34 14.73 0.85 4.86
N ILE A 35 15.84 0.19 4.53
CA ILE A 35 16.24 -1.07 5.14
C ILE A 35 16.47 -0.87 6.64
N GLU A 36 17.17 0.19 7.02
CA GLU A 36 17.46 0.47 8.42
C GLU A 36 16.20 0.86 9.21
N LEU A 37 15.36 1.72 8.65
CA LEU A 37 14.06 2.08 9.22
C LEU A 37 13.17 0.84 9.42
N THR A 38 13.11 -0.05 8.42
CA THR A 38 12.32 -1.30 8.52
C THR A 38 12.78 -2.16 9.68
N LYS A 39 14.10 -2.29 9.91
CA LYS A 39 14.63 -3.05 11.05
C LYS A 39 14.21 -2.45 12.38
N GLN A 40 14.36 -1.14 12.53
CA GLN A 40 13.96 -0.43 13.75
C GLN A 40 12.48 -0.63 14.06
N ILE A 41 11.61 -0.52 13.05
CA ILE A 41 10.17 -0.78 13.21
C ILE A 41 9.90 -2.21 13.67
N VAL A 42 10.56 -3.20 13.05
CA VAL A 42 10.36 -4.61 13.41
C VAL A 42 10.84 -4.90 14.83
N GLU A 43 12.03 -4.41 15.20
CA GLU A 43 12.59 -4.55 16.55
C GLU A 43 11.69 -3.94 17.62
N GLU A 44 11.08 -2.78 17.33
CA GLU A 44 10.17 -2.13 18.26
C GLU A 44 8.83 -2.88 18.36
N LYS A 45 8.31 -3.41 17.24
CA LYS A 45 7.11 -4.25 17.22
C LYS A 45 7.30 -5.55 18.00
N GLU A 46 8.47 -6.16 17.95
CA GLU A 46 8.79 -7.40 18.69
C GLU A 46 8.75 -7.21 20.21
N LYS A 47 8.93 -5.98 20.72
CA LYS A 47 8.82 -5.66 22.16
C LYS A 47 7.38 -5.61 22.66
N GLU A 48 6.38 -5.53 21.77
CA GLU A 48 4.97 -5.47 22.16
C GLU A 48 4.47 -6.83 22.68
N PHE A 49 3.83 -6.86 23.86
CA PHE A 49 3.38 -8.06 24.60
C PHE A 49 2.50 -9.05 23.81
N ASN A 50 1.96 -8.63 22.66
CA ASN A 50 1.09 -9.43 21.78
C ASN A 50 1.74 -9.82 20.42
N TYR A 51 2.99 -9.46 20.17
CA TYR A 51 3.69 -9.73 18.91
C TYR A 51 4.58 -10.99 18.99
N GLN A 52 3.97 -12.15 19.25
CA GLN A 52 4.58 -13.45 18.91
C GLN A 52 4.32 -13.82 17.43
N ILE A 53 4.50 -12.85 16.50
CA ILE A 53 4.18 -13.03 15.07
C ILE A 53 5.45 -12.88 14.24
N ASP A 54 5.71 -13.91 13.44
CA ASP A 54 6.71 -14.07 12.36
C ASP A 54 7.31 -12.75 11.83
N GLY A 55 8.45 -12.34 12.39
CA GLY A 55 9.17 -11.11 12.06
C GLY A 55 9.51 -10.98 10.57
N ILE A 56 9.61 -12.09 9.84
CA ILE A 56 9.84 -12.11 8.39
C ILE A 56 8.66 -11.48 7.64
N SER A 57 7.43 -11.82 8.04
CA SER A 57 6.21 -11.31 7.40
C SER A 57 6.01 -9.81 7.67
N THR A 58 6.36 -9.37 8.88
CA THR A 58 6.30 -7.98 9.35
C THR A 58 7.33 -7.13 8.61
N HIS A 59 8.59 -7.58 8.58
CA HIS A 59 9.67 -6.93 7.83
C HIS A 59 9.28 -6.76 6.36
N LYS A 60 8.75 -7.82 5.73
CA LYS A 60 8.32 -7.79 4.34
C LYS A 60 7.23 -6.75 4.08
N ARG A 61 6.27 -6.60 5.00
CA ARG A 61 5.18 -5.64 4.90
C ARG A 61 5.69 -4.20 4.96
N TYR A 62 6.47 -3.86 5.98
CA TYR A 62 7.01 -2.50 6.14
C TYR A 62 7.95 -2.12 5.00
N MET A 63 8.87 -3.03 4.63
CA MET A 63 9.75 -2.81 3.48
C MET A 63 8.97 -2.53 2.18
N THR A 64 7.84 -3.21 1.98
CA THR A 64 7.00 -3.04 0.78
C THR A 64 6.22 -1.71 0.82
N GLY A 65 5.74 -1.28 1.97
CA GLY A 65 5.10 0.04 2.13
C GLY A 65 6.11 1.17 1.86
N LEU A 66 7.16 1.21 2.67
CA LEU A 66 8.16 2.27 2.68
C LEU A 66 8.90 2.43 1.35
N ILE A 67 9.22 1.34 0.64
CA ILE A 67 9.86 1.45 -0.69
C ILE A 67 8.92 2.09 -1.73
N GLY A 68 7.61 1.90 -1.58
CA GLY A 68 6.64 2.53 -2.46
C GLY A 68 6.42 4.00 -2.15
N GLU A 69 6.45 4.39 -0.88
CA GLU A 69 6.48 5.80 -0.47
C GLU A 69 7.73 6.49 -1.02
N LEU A 70 8.91 5.87 -0.88
CA LEU A 70 10.16 6.41 -1.42
C LEU A 70 10.10 6.56 -2.95
N ALA A 71 9.44 5.64 -3.66
CA ALA A 71 9.24 5.76 -5.09
C ALA A 71 8.38 6.97 -5.46
N VAL A 72 7.36 7.27 -4.66
CA VAL A 72 6.50 8.43 -4.84
C VAL A 72 7.26 9.73 -4.53
N GLU A 73 8.03 9.79 -3.43
CA GLU A 73 8.91 10.94 -3.12
C GLU A 73 9.84 11.26 -4.29
N ARG A 74 10.53 10.25 -4.82
CA ARG A 74 11.42 10.41 -5.98
C ARG A 74 10.71 10.88 -7.23
N LEU A 75 9.51 10.36 -7.48
CA LEU A 75 8.75 10.71 -8.67
C LEU A 75 8.21 12.14 -8.62
N LEU A 76 7.77 12.58 -7.44
CA LEU A 76 7.15 13.88 -7.23
C LEU A 76 8.17 14.98 -6.85
N GLY A 77 9.37 14.62 -6.41
CA GLY A 77 10.38 15.56 -5.94
C GLY A 77 10.03 16.20 -4.59
N ILE A 78 9.23 15.51 -3.77
CA ILE A 78 8.82 15.97 -2.43
C ILE A 78 9.23 14.95 -1.37
N ASN A 79 9.53 15.42 -0.18
CA ASN A 79 9.80 14.56 0.98
C ASN A 79 8.57 14.57 1.89
N PHE A 80 8.02 13.40 2.22
CA PHE A 80 6.91 13.22 3.15
C PHE A 80 7.10 12.03 4.10
N ILE A 81 8.07 11.14 3.87
CA ILE A 81 8.42 10.08 4.81
C ILE A 81 9.04 10.73 6.06
N ASP A 82 8.33 10.66 7.17
CA ASP A 82 8.88 11.02 8.47
C ASP A 82 9.56 9.81 9.10
N TYR A 83 10.86 9.65 8.82
CA TYR A 83 11.68 8.56 9.37
C TYR A 83 11.63 8.47 10.90
N THR A 84 11.45 9.60 11.60
CA THR A 84 11.39 9.62 13.06
C THR A 84 10.04 9.14 13.54
N GLN A 85 8.95 9.64 12.95
CA GLN A 85 7.60 9.18 13.29
C GLN A 85 7.43 7.70 12.96
N GLU A 86 7.87 7.26 11.78
CA GLU A 86 7.82 5.86 11.34
C GLU A 86 8.54 4.92 12.31
N ALA A 87 9.77 5.24 12.71
CA ALA A 87 10.53 4.44 13.66
C ALA A 87 9.84 4.30 15.02
N ASN A 88 9.04 5.30 15.41
CA ASN A 88 8.32 5.36 16.68
C ASN A 88 6.87 4.85 16.59
N GLN A 89 6.42 4.27 15.48
CA GLN A 89 5.05 3.73 15.33
C GLN A 89 4.86 2.43 16.13
N THR A 90 4.77 2.56 17.45
CA THR A 90 4.61 1.44 18.39
C THR A 90 3.15 1.05 18.63
N HIS A 91 2.18 1.68 17.96
CA HIS A 91 0.76 1.42 18.23
C HIS A 91 -0.09 1.47 16.95
N SER A 92 -1.02 0.52 16.80
CA SER A 92 -2.10 0.52 15.79
C SER A 92 -3.12 1.66 15.93
N LYS A 93 -2.79 2.69 16.73
CA LYS A 93 -3.67 3.80 17.10
C LYS A 93 -3.48 5.06 16.24
N TYR A 94 -2.53 5.09 15.31
CA TYR A 94 -2.51 6.15 14.32
C TYR A 94 -3.60 5.88 13.28
N PHE A 95 -4.43 6.91 13.12
CA PHE A 95 -5.64 6.91 12.34
C PHE A 95 -5.35 6.55 10.88
N ASN A 96 -6.40 6.21 10.13
CA ASN A 96 -6.36 6.06 8.68
C ASN A 96 -6.04 7.43 8.05
N THR A 97 -4.79 7.85 8.20
CA THR A 97 -4.22 9.12 7.83
C THR A 97 -3.49 8.94 6.50
N PRO A 98 -3.63 9.85 5.53
CA PRO A 98 -2.92 9.76 4.27
C PRO A 98 -1.42 9.98 4.45
N ASP A 99 -0.60 9.21 3.74
CA ASP A 99 0.86 9.22 3.85
C ASP A 99 1.46 10.59 3.45
N LEU A 100 0.84 11.31 2.51
CA LEU A 100 1.30 12.64 2.09
C LEU A 100 0.71 13.78 2.95
N GLU A 101 0.05 13.50 4.07
CA GLU A 101 -0.51 14.54 4.94
C GLU A 101 0.59 15.48 5.47
N ASN A 102 1.80 14.96 5.73
CA ASN A 102 2.98 15.76 6.12
C ASN A 102 3.41 16.76 5.04
N ALA A 103 3.07 16.51 3.77
CA ALA A 103 3.26 17.43 2.66
C ALA A 103 2.02 18.32 2.39
N GLY A 104 1.00 18.29 3.27
CA GLY A 104 -0.25 19.03 3.13
C GLY A 104 -1.23 18.43 2.11
N ILE A 105 -1.04 17.17 1.69
CA ILE A 105 -1.84 16.53 0.64
C ILE A 105 -2.64 15.37 1.23
N ASN A 106 -3.97 15.40 1.09
CA ASN A 106 -4.87 14.32 1.52
C ASN A 106 -4.83 13.13 0.52
N LEU A 107 -3.68 12.45 0.44
CA LEU A 107 -3.40 11.37 -0.50
C LEU A 107 -2.52 10.31 0.17
N GLY A 108 -2.94 9.04 0.11
CA GLY A 108 -2.15 7.92 0.63
C GLY A 108 -1.33 7.22 -0.45
N VAL A 109 -0.49 6.28 -0.05
CA VAL A 109 0.31 5.39 -0.90
C VAL A 109 -0.03 3.95 -0.54
N LYS A 110 -0.40 3.16 -1.56
CA LYS A 110 -0.73 1.76 -1.40
C LYS A 110 0.17 0.91 -2.27
N THR A 111 1.10 0.22 -1.63
CA THR A 111 2.04 -0.67 -2.32
C THR A 111 1.69 -2.13 -2.11
N VAL A 112 1.79 -2.90 -3.19
CA VAL A 112 1.64 -4.36 -3.19
C VAL A 112 2.82 -5.01 -3.91
N GLU A 113 3.12 -6.28 -3.62
CA GLU A 113 4.10 -7.04 -4.39
C GLU A 113 3.57 -7.42 -5.78
N TYR A 114 4.49 -7.59 -6.74
CA TYR A 114 4.18 -8.16 -8.05
C TYR A 114 3.36 -9.46 -7.95
N GLY A 115 2.38 -9.61 -8.85
CA GLY A 115 1.49 -10.78 -8.91
C GLY A 115 0.38 -10.80 -7.85
N LYS A 116 0.19 -9.71 -7.10
CA LYS A 116 -0.88 -9.56 -6.10
C LYS A 116 -1.70 -8.29 -6.36
N VAL A 117 -2.85 -8.22 -5.72
CA VAL A 117 -3.73 -7.03 -5.74
C VAL A 117 -3.65 -6.25 -4.43
N PRO A 118 -3.71 -4.90 -4.45
CA PRO A 118 -3.63 -4.09 -3.24
C PRO A 118 -4.81 -4.36 -2.29
N LEU A 119 -4.52 -4.53 -1.00
CA LEU A 119 -5.57 -4.60 0.03
C LEU A 119 -5.93 -3.21 0.55
N ILE A 120 -7.18 -2.80 0.33
CA ILE A 120 -7.72 -1.49 0.73
C ILE A 120 -8.86 -1.64 1.75
N PRO A 121 -9.18 -0.61 2.54
CA PRO A 121 -10.44 -0.57 3.31
C PRO A 121 -11.67 -0.71 2.41
N PHE A 122 -12.75 -1.31 2.94
CA PHE A 122 -14.04 -1.35 2.25
C PHE A 122 -14.62 0.04 1.99
N TYR A 123 -14.33 0.99 2.87
CA TYR A 123 -14.72 2.38 2.73
C TYR A 123 -13.50 3.29 2.82
N ASN A 124 -13.23 4.02 1.75
CA ASN A 124 -12.08 4.90 1.57
C ASN A 124 -12.55 6.35 1.59
N ASN A 125 -11.93 7.16 2.46
CA ASN A 125 -12.24 8.59 2.63
C ASN A 125 -11.32 9.52 1.84
N TYR A 126 -10.21 8.99 1.33
CA TYR A 126 -9.19 9.74 0.62
C TYR A 126 -8.65 8.93 -0.56
N SER A 127 -8.02 9.63 -1.48
CA SER A 127 -7.41 9.04 -2.67
C SER A 127 -6.12 8.30 -2.30
N GLN A 128 -5.69 7.33 -3.11
CA GLN A 128 -4.42 6.63 -2.91
C GLN A 128 -3.64 6.54 -4.22
N ILE A 129 -2.34 6.79 -4.17
CA ILE A 129 -1.39 6.40 -5.21
C ILE A 129 -1.19 4.89 -5.09
N ILE A 130 -1.40 4.16 -6.18
CA ILE A 130 -1.24 2.72 -6.22
C ILE A 130 0.15 2.39 -6.77
N CYS A 131 0.89 1.55 -6.04
CA CYS A 131 2.24 1.12 -6.38
C CYS A 131 2.34 -0.41 -6.42
N ILE A 132 3.18 -0.94 -7.32
CA ILE A 132 3.56 -2.34 -7.36
C ILE A 132 5.07 -2.46 -7.17
N ARG A 133 5.50 -3.16 -6.13
CA ARG A 133 6.90 -3.57 -5.97
C ARG A 133 7.19 -4.70 -6.96
N ASP A 134 7.82 -4.34 -8.08
CA ASP A 134 8.12 -5.24 -9.19
C ASP A 134 9.32 -6.14 -8.87
N THR A 135 10.41 -5.55 -8.37
CA THR A 135 11.60 -6.28 -7.93
C THR A 135 12.05 -5.77 -6.55
N PRO A 136 13.04 -6.41 -5.90
CA PRO A 136 13.59 -5.89 -4.64
C PRO A 136 14.13 -4.45 -4.74
N LYS A 137 14.45 -3.98 -5.95
CA LYS A 137 15.05 -2.67 -6.24
C LYS A 137 14.22 -1.79 -7.18
N SER A 138 12.96 -2.14 -7.45
CA SER A 138 12.13 -1.32 -8.32
C SER A 138 10.67 -1.34 -7.92
N VAL A 139 10.01 -0.21 -8.19
CA VAL A 139 8.59 0.02 -7.94
C VAL A 139 7.97 0.61 -9.21
N LEU A 140 6.80 0.10 -9.57
CA LEU A 140 5.93 0.68 -10.58
C LEU A 140 4.91 1.57 -9.88
N VAL A 141 4.99 2.88 -10.12
CA VAL A 141 3.97 3.83 -9.70
C VAL A 141 2.86 3.82 -10.75
N CYS A 142 1.69 3.29 -10.38
CA CYS A 142 0.65 2.90 -11.33
C CYS A 142 -0.32 4.06 -11.65
N GLY A 143 -0.48 4.99 -10.71
CA GLY A 143 -1.41 6.12 -10.83
C GLY A 143 -2.20 6.36 -9.55
N ILE A 144 -3.18 7.26 -9.63
CA ILE A 144 -4.01 7.69 -8.51
C ILE A 144 -5.39 7.06 -8.62
N ALA A 145 -5.81 6.38 -7.56
CA ALA A 145 -7.18 5.95 -7.34
C ALA A 145 -7.88 7.00 -6.48
N THR A 146 -8.92 7.65 -7.01
CA THR A 146 -9.79 8.49 -6.17
C THR A 146 -10.53 7.62 -5.15
N ASN A 147 -11.05 8.22 -4.09
CA ASN A 147 -11.94 7.53 -3.15
C ASN A 147 -13.14 6.87 -3.87
N GLU A 148 -13.70 7.51 -4.90
CA GLU A 148 -14.75 6.92 -5.75
C GLU A 148 -14.27 5.66 -6.47
N ILE A 149 -13.10 5.71 -7.12
CA ILE A 149 -12.48 4.55 -7.79
C ILE A 149 -12.21 3.42 -6.79
N LEU A 150 -11.64 3.75 -5.63
CA LEU A 150 -11.35 2.78 -4.57
C LEU A 150 -12.61 2.10 -4.05
N ASN A 151 -13.68 2.88 -3.83
CA ASN A 151 -14.94 2.37 -3.32
C ASN A 151 -15.74 1.57 -4.36
N THR A 152 -15.48 1.79 -5.65
CA THR A 152 -16.17 1.11 -6.76
C THR A 152 -15.47 -0.20 -7.17
N TYR A 153 -14.14 -0.19 -7.32
CA TYR A 153 -13.38 -1.29 -7.93
C TYR A 153 -12.68 -2.16 -6.89
N GLN A 154 -13.48 -2.79 -6.04
CA GLN A 154 -13.01 -3.63 -4.94
C GLN A 154 -13.82 -4.91 -4.77
N ASP A 155 -13.18 -5.97 -4.28
CA ASP A 155 -13.80 -7.28 -4.08
C ASP A 155 -13.16 -8.01 -2.89
N GLU A 156 -13.98 -8.57 -2.00
CA GLU A 156 -13.52 -9.35 -0.84
C GLU A 156 -12.99 -10.73 -1.21
N GLU A 157 -13.44 -11.32 -2.31
CA GLU A 157 -12.94 -12.61 -2.78
C GLU A 157 -11.46 -12.55 -3.19
N LEU A 158 -10.97 -11.34 -3.44
CA LEU A 158 -9.57 -11.05 -3.71
C LEU A 158 -8.71 -10.99 -2.44
N VAL A 159 -9.27 -11.15 -1.24
CA VAL A 159 -8.49 -11.24 0.00
C VAL A 159 -7.89 -12.63 0.13
N LEU A 160 -6.56 -12.78 0.08
CA LEU A 160 -5.91 -14.12 0.16
C LEU A 160 -5.95 -14.75 1.55
N SER A 161 -5.77 -13.95 2.60
CA SER A 161 -5.68 -14.45 3.97
C SER A 161 -7.04 -14.97 4.45
N LYS A 162 -7.11 -16.27 4.76
CA LYS A 162 -8.30 -16.90 5.35
C LYS A 162 -8.71 -16.20 6.64
N LYS A 163 -7.75 -15.93 7.53
CA LYS A 163 -7.97 -15.20 8.79
C LYS A 163 -8.57 -13.80 8.55
N LEU A 164 -8.11 -13.08 7.52
CA LEU A 164 -8.69 -11.77 7.20
C LEU A 164 -10.13 -11.89 6.66
N ARG A 165 -10.43 -12.92 5.86
CA ARG A 165 -11.80 -13.18 5.40
C ARG A 165 -12.74 -13.48 6.57
N GLU A 166 -12.34 -14.38 7.47
CA GLU A 166 -13.11 -14.69 8.69
C GLU A 166 -13.33 -13.45 9.57
N LEU A 167 -12.32 -12.58 9.69
CA LEU A 167 -12.46 -11.31 10.41
C LEU A 167 -13.42 -10.33 9.71
N ASN A 168 -13.48 -10.33 8.37
CA ASN A 168 -14.47 -9.54 7.63
C ASN A 168 -15.89 -10.06 7.91
N ASP A 169 -16.08 -11.38 7.92
CA ASP A 169 -17.39 -12.02 8.18
C ASP A 169 -17.91 -11.68 9.59
N ILE A 170 -17.04 -11.79 10.61
CA ILE A 170 -17.37 -11.39 11.99
C ILE A 170 -17.76 -9.92 12.07
N LYS A 171 -17.02 -9.05 11.38
CA LYS A 171 -17.29 -7.60 11.36
C LYS A 171 -18.62 -7.27 10.71
N ARG A 172 -18.98 -7.94 9.61
CA ARG A 172 -20.30 -7.80 8.97
C ARG A 172 -21.43 -8.20 9.91
N SER A 173 -21.31 -9.35 10.56
CA SER A 173 -22.31 -9.83 11.52
C SER A 173 -22.55 -8.86 12.68
N ASN A 174 -21.52 -8.07 13.05
CA ASN A 174 -21.59 -7.06 14.09
C ASN A 174 -21.95 -5.64 13.58
N ASN A 175 -22.39 -5.50 12.31
CA ASN A 175 -22.63 -4.21 11.65
C ASN A 175 -21.43 -3.23 11.71
N ASN A 176 -20.22 -3.75 11.87
CA ASN A 176 -19.00 -2.95 11.94
C ASN A 176 -18.23 -3.03 10.63
N ILE A 177 -18.70 -2.29 9.62
CA ILE A 177 -18.02 -2.22 8.33
C ILE A 177 -16.67 -1.49 8.38
N ARG A 178 -16.37 -0.81 9.50
CA ARG A 178 -15.08 -0.14 9.69
C ARG A 178 -13.99 -1.22 9.77
N ASN A 179 -12.94 -1.05 8.98
CA ASN A 179 -11.81 -1.97 8.90
C ASN A 179 -12.07 -3.32 8.21
N ILE A 180 -13.17 -3.49 7.47
CA ILE A 180 -13.25 -4.56 6.47
C ILE A 180 -12.20 -4.26 5.39
N LYS A 181 -11.48 -5.30 4.93
CA LYS A 181 -10.48 -5.18 3.87
C LYS A 181 -10.92 -5.89 2.60
N THR A 182 -10.65 -5.29 1.46
CA THR A 182 -10.99 -5.78 0.12
C THR A 182 -9.76 -5.73 -0.78
N GLY A 183 -9.76 -6.49 -1.88
CA GLY A 183 -8.76 -6.36 -2.92
C GLY A 183 -9.19 -5.36 -3.99
N PHE A 184 -8.31 -4.45 -4.36
CA PHE A 184 -8.52 -3.45 -5.41
C PHE A 184 -8.15 -3.99 -6.79
N TYR A 185 -9.00 -3.77 -7.80
CA TYR A 185 -8.76 -4.22 -9.19
C TYR A 185 -8.92 -3.10 -10.24
N GLY A 186 -9.16 -1.86 -9.82
CA GLY A 186 -9.47 -0.72 -10.69
C GLY A 186 -8.30 -0.09 -11.45
N PHE A 187 -7.26 -0.86 -11.83
CA PHE A 187 -6.03 -0.32 -12.44
C PHE A 187 -6.29 0.43 -13.76
N HIS A 188 -7.24 -0.04 -14.55
CA HIS A 188 -7.68 0.62 -15.79
C HIS A 188 -8.30 2.00 -15.58
N LYS A 189 -8.75 2.33 -14.37
CA LYS A 189 -9.36 3.62 -14.00
C LYS A 189 -8.41 4.59 -13.31
N LEU A 190 -7.18 4.18 -13.04
CA LEU A 190 -6.21 5.05 -12.38
C LEU A 190 -5.96 6.31 -13.22
N ILE A 191 -5.97 7.45 -12.52
CA ILE A 191 -5.55 8.73 -13.07
C ILE A 191 -4.02 8.71 -13.18
N ASP A 192 -3.49 9.24 -14.28
CA ASP A 192 -2.04 9.34 -14.48
C ASP A 192 -1.40 10.15 -13.35
N ILE A 193 -0.34 9.61 -12.75
CA ILE A 193 0.39 10.25 -11.66
C ILE A 193 0.98 11.61 -12.05
N ASN A 194 1.29 11.81 -13.34
CA ASN A 194 1.81 13.07 -13.85
C ASN A 194 0.82 14.24 -13.73
N THR A 195 -0.48 13.97 -13.53
CA THR A 195 -1.49 15.00 -13.24
C THR A 195 -1.28 15.73 -11.91
N ILE A 196 -0.50 15.15 -10.98
CA ILE A 196 -0.17 15.79 -9.69
C ILE A 196 1.06 16.68 -9.79
N LYS A 197 2.02 16.39 -10.69
CA LYS A 197 3.26 17.17 -10.81
C LYS A 197 3.00 18.66 -11.05
N THR A 198 1.90 19.01 -11.72
CA THR A 198 1.52 20.40 -12.01
C THR A 198 0.88 21.14 -10.82
N LYS A 199 0.56 20.45 -9.72
CA LYS A 199 -0.05 21.05 -8.51
C LYS A 199 0.91 21.21 -7.34
N VAL A 200 2.09 20.59 -7.44
CA VAL A 200 3.10 20.52 -6.36
C VAL A 200 4.38 21.30 -6.73
N ALA A 201 4.52 21.71 -8.00
CA ALA A 201 5.52 22.66 -8.48
C ALA A 201 4.98 24.10 -8.42
#